data_AF-X1M5Z3-F1
#
_entry.id   AF-X1M5Z3-F1
#
_cell.length_a   1.000
_cell.length_b   1.000
_cell.length_c   1.000
_cell.angle_alpha   90.00
_cell.angle_beta   90.00
_cell.angle_gamma   90.00
#
_symmetry.space_group_name_H-M   'P 1'
#
loop_
_entity.id
_entity.type
_entity.pdbx_description
1 polymer ?
#
loop_
_entity_poly.entity_id
_entity_poly.type
_entity_poly.pdbx_seq_one_letter_code
_entity_poly.pdbx_strand_id
1 'polypeptide(L)' 'MWEMLKEFNLPRILIIIKLDRENSDYKRTVETIRQVFGRQAVPIQLPIGAEDKFTGVVDLISRKAGQEKA' A
#
# COMPACT_ATOMS: atom_id res chain seq x y z
N MET A 1 -6.99 19.00 -0.57
CA MET A 1 -6.36 18.31 0.59
C MET A 1 -4.90 17.95 0.32
N TRP A 2 -4.58 17.20 -0.75
CA TRP A 2 -3.19 16.81 -1.05
C TRP A 2 -2.23 17.98 -1.33
N GLU A 3 -2.67 18.99 -2.08
CA GLU A 3 -1.86 20.21 -2.30
C GLU A 3 -1.65 21.00 -1.02
N MET A 4 -2.66 21.08 -0.15
CA MET A 4 -2.54 21.74 1.16
C MET A 4 -1.51 21.03 2.05
N LEU A 5 -1.55 19.70 2.13
CA LEU A 5 -0.54 18.94 2.88
C LEU A 5 0.88 19.11 2.32
N LYS A 6 1.01 19.35 1.01
CA LYS A 6 2.28 19.65 0.35
C LYS A 6 2.76 21.07 0.68
N GLU A 7 1.86 22.05 0.70
CA GLU A 7 2.16 23.45 1.06
C GLU A 7 2.69 23.57 2.49
N PHE A 8 2.10 22.84 3.43
CA PHE A 8 2.55 22.81 4.83
C PHE A 8 3.67 21.79 5.10
N ASN A 9 4.22 21.15 4.06
CA ASN A 9 5.28 20.14 4.13
C ASN A 9 5.02 19.03 5.18
N LEU A 10 3.77 18.59 5.28
CA LEU A 10 3.34 17.62 6.29
C LEU A 10 3.66 16.18 5.86
N PRO A 11 4.07 15.31 6.81
CA PRO A 11 4.27 13.90 6.55
C PRO A 11 2.95 13.22 6.20
N ARG A 12 3.01 12.25 5.28
CA ARG A 12 1.84 11.56 4.71
C ARG A 12 2.09 10.06 4.65
N ILE A 13 1.06 9.28 4.97
CA ILE A 13 1.05 7.82 4.84
C ILE A 13 -0.17 7.44 4.00
N LEU A 14 0.02 6.48 3.09
CA LEU A 14 -1.03 5.91 2.26
C LEU A 14 -1.29 4.49 2.74
N ILE A 15 -2.56 4.16 3.01
CA ILE A 15 -2.97 2.82 3.42
C ILE A 15 -3.85 2.25 2.33
N ILE A 16 -3.43 1.12 1.75
CA ILE A 16 -4.22 0.35 0.80
C ILE A 16 -4.95 -0.74 1.60
N ILE A 17 -6.28 -0.70 1.56
CA ILE A 17 -7.15 -1.64 2.27
C ILE A 17 -7.96 -2.47 1.26
N LYS A 18 -8.70 -3.48 1.75
CA LYS A 18 -9.63 -4.30 0.95
C LYS A 18 -8.95 -5.09 -0.18
N LEU A 19 -7.72 -5.57 0.09
CA LEU A 19 -6.93 -6.41 -0.82
C LEU A 19 -7.45 -7.86 -0.90
N ASP A 20 -8.47 -8.19 -0.11
CA ASP A 20 -9.21 -9.45 -0.08
C ASP A 20 -10.36 -9.50 -1.09
N ARG A 21 -10.70 -8.38 -1.76
CA ARG A 21 -11.83 -8.30 -2.69
C ARG A 21 -11.45 -8.75 -4.10
N GLU A 22 -12.42 -9.31 -4.82
CA GLU A 22 -12.31 -9.53 -6.26
C GLU A 22 -11.99 -8.22 -6.99
N ASN A 23 -11.10 -8.28 -7.98
CA ASN A 23 -10.54 -7.16 -8.74
C ASN A 23 -9.62 -6.22 -7.94
N SER A 24 -9.20 -6.60 -6.74
CA SER A 24 -8.20 -5.82 -5.99
C SER A 24 -6.80 -6.10 -6.54
N ASP A 25 -6.21 -5.08 -7.19
CA ASP A 25 -4.85 -5.16 -7.72
C ASP A 25 -3.93 -4.18 -7.00
N TYR A 26 -3.12 -4.73 -6.09
CA TYR A 26 -2.13 -3.96 -5.34
C TYR A 26 -1.11 -3.30 -6.28
N LYS A 27 -0.61 -4.01 -7.30
CA LYS A 27 0.45 -3.49 -8.18
C LYS A 27 -0.07 -2.31 -8.99
N ARG A 28 -1.26 -2.44 -9.56
CA ARG A 28 -1.94 -1.36 -10.29
C ARG A 28 -2.25 -0.16 -9.40
N THR A 29 -2.63 -0.42 -8.15
CA THR A 29 -2.87 0.66 -7.16
C THR A 29 -1.57 1.42 -6.87
N VAL A 30 -0.46 0.73 -6.63
CA VAL A 30 0.86 1.35 -6.42
C VAL A 30 1.33 2.13 -7.65
N GLU A 31 1.10 1.60 -8.85
CA GLU A 31 1.45 2.28 -10.09
C GLU A 31 0.65 3.59 -10.26
N THR A 32 -0.66 3.55 -10.03
CA THR A 32 -1.52 4.74 -10.04
C THR A 32 -1.04 5.78 -9.02
N ILE A 33 -0.72 5.35 -7.80
CA ILE A 33 -0.18 6.23 -6.76
C ILE A 33 1.12 6.88 -7.23
N ARG A 34 2.02 6.12 -7.87
CA ARG A 34 3.27 6.67 -8.42
C ARG A 34 3.05 7.62 -9.58
N GLN A 35 2.03 7.42 -10.40
CA GLN A 35 1.69 8.36 -11.47
C GLN A 35 1.19 9.69 -10.90
N VAL A 36 0.43 9.67 -9.81
CA VAL A 36 -0.13 10.89 -9.17
C VAL A 36 0.88 11.61 -8.29
N PHE A 37 1.62 10.88 -7.45
CA PHE A 37 2.51 11.45 -6.42
C PHE A 37 4.00 11.35 -6.76
N GLY A 38 4.35 10.74 -7.90
CA GLY A 38 5.72 10.54 -8.32
C GLY A 38 6.47 9.47 -7.53
N ARG A 39 7.80 9.55 -7.56
CA ARG A 39 8.72 8.55 -6.98
C ARG A 39 8.76 8.54 -5.45
N GLN A 40 8.05 9.45 -4.78
CA GLN A 40 8.01 9.55 -3.31
C GLN A 40 7.14 8.46 -2.67
N ALA A 41 6.25 7.84 -3.44
CA ALA A 41 5.43 6.72 -2.96
C ALA A 41 6.25 5.42 -2.92
N VAL A 42 6.79 5.11 -1.75
CA VAL A 42 7.57 3.90 -1.49
C VAL A 42 6.73 2.90 -0.71
N PRO A 43 6.46 1.71 -1.27
CA PRO A 43 5.75 0.66 -0.53
C PRO A 43 6.63 0.13 0.60
N ILE A 44 6.10 0.14 1.82
CA ILE A 44 6.77 -0.39 3.03
C ILE A 44 6.28 -1.80 3.40
N GLN A 45 5.09 -2.16 2.94
CA GLN A 45 4.45 -3.45 3.18
C GLN A 45 3.99 -4.04 1.85
N LEU A 46 4.19 -5.34 1.67
CA LEU A 46 3.75 -6.09 0.50
C LEU A 46 2.68 -7.11 0.89
N PRO A 47 1.55 -7.18 0.18
CA PRO A 47 0.55 -8.22 0.43
C PRO A 47 1.07 -9.61 0.07
N ILE A 48 0.64 -10.61 0.83
CA ILE A 48 0.87 -12.02 0.56
C ILE A 48 -0.40 -12.57 -0.09
N GLY A 49 -0.30 -12.93 -1.37
CA GLY A 49 -1.45 -13.32 -2.18
C GLY A 49 -2.25 -12.13 -2.69
N ALA A 50 -3.40 -12.42 -3.31
CA ALA A 50 -4.32 -11.44 -3.85
C ALA A 50 -5.75 -12.00 -3.74
N GLU A 51 -6.74 -11.12 -3.61
CA GLU A 51 -8.16 -11.48 -3.57
C GLU A 51 -8.45 -12.55 -2.50
N ASP A 52 -9.09 -13.66 -2.88
CA ASP A 52 -9.41 -14.80 -2.02
C ASP A 52 -8.19 -15.45 -1.35
N LYS A 53 -7.00 -15.26 -1.92
CA LYS A 53 -5.72 -15.79 -1.41
C LYS A 53 -4.94 -14.77 -0.58
N PHE A 54 -5.52 -13.61 -0.28
CA PHE A 54 -4.89 -12.66 0.62
C PHE A 54 -4.78 -13.25 2.03
N THR A 55 -3.55 -13.44 2.50
CA THR A 55 -3.24 -14.14 3.77
C THR A 55 -2.47 -13.29 4.78
N GLY A 56 -2.14 -12.06 4.42
CA GLY A 56 -1.41 -11.13 5.28
C GLY A 56 -0.49 -10.20 4.50
N VAL A 57 0.47 -9.61 5.22
CA VAL A 57 1.43 -8.65 4.68
C VAL A 57 2.84 -8.92 5.18
N VAL A 58 3.82 -8.70 4.30
CA VAL A 58 5.25 -8.67 4.64
C VAL A 58 5.65 -7.23 4.93
N ASP A 59 6.19 -7.00 6.12
CA ASP A 59 6.82 -5.73 6.49
C ASP A 59 8.28 -5.73 6.03
N LEU A 60 8.61 -4.83 5.10
CA LEU A 60 9.95 -4.70 4.53
C LEU A 60 10.93 -3.98 5.47
N ILE A 61 10.44 -3.20 6.43
CA ILE A 61 11.27 -2.45 7.38
C ILE A 61 11.82 -3.40 8.43
N SER A 62 10.94 -4.17 9.07
CA SER A 62 11.33 -5.15 10.09
C SER A 62 11.82 -6.48 9.50
N ARG A 63 11.67 -6.67 8.17
CA ARG A 63 11.92 -7.94 7.45
C ARG A 63 11.16 -9.12 8.06
N LYS A 64 9.95 -8.87 8.56
CA LYS A 64 9.07 -9.88 9.14
C LYS A 64 7.87 -10.10 8.23
N ALA A 65 7.48 -11.36 8.07
CA ALA A 65 6.22 -11.72 7.45
C ALA A 65 5.17 -11.92 8.55
N GLY A 66 4.14 -11.07 8.57
CA GLY A 66 2.96 -11.27 9.41
C GLY A 66 1.92 -12.00 8.60
N GLN A 67 1.70 -13.28 8.88
CA GLN A 67 0.53 -14.00 8.37
C GLN A 67 -0.56 -13.90 9.41
N GLU A 68 -1.58 -13.09 9.12
CA GLU A 68 -2.78 -13.01 9.95
C GLU A 68 -3.85 -13.75 9.16
N LYS A 69 -4.04 -15.03 9.49
CA LYS A 69 -5.20 -15.78 9.01
C LYS A 69 -6.43 -15.08 9.58
N ALA A 70 -7.21 -14.44 8.71
CA ALA A 70 -8.61 -14.14 9.01
C ALA A 70 -9.38 -15.45 9.20
#